data_AF-A0A1L3HE60-F1
#
_entry.id   AF-A0A1L3HE60-F1
#
_cell.length_a   1.000
_cell.length_b   1.000
_cell.length_c   1.000
_cell.angle_alpha   90.00
_cell.angle_beta   90.00
_cell.angle_gamma   90.00
#
_symmetry.space_group_name_H-M   'P 1'
#
loop_
_entity.id
_entity.type
_entity.pdbx_description
1 polymer ?
#
loop_
_entity_poly.entity_id
_entity_poly.type
_entity_poly.pdbx_seq_one_letter_code
_entity_poly.pdbx_strand_id
1 'polypeptide(L)'
;GNPHNIDLHAVNGPGGGATSSFTAPGHSSIFSSQALNPGLYVYHCATAPVPIHVANGMYGMILVEPREGMRPVNREYYVMQGEVYTAGKYGEEGIQNFDTDKAMDERPPYVVFNGAVGSLVGDNAPTATTGESVRLFFGNAGP
;
A
#
# COMPACT_ATOMS: atom_id res chain seq x y z
N GLY A 1 -19.38 8.39 -1.11
CA GLY A 1 -17.98 8.10 -0.78
C GLY A 1 -17.93 7.57 0.63
N ASN A 2 -17.05 6.62 0.92
CA ASN A 2 -16.83 6.16 2.29
C ASN A 2 -15.97 7.18 3.04
N PRO A 3 -16.09 7.29 4.37
CA PRO A 3 -15.07 7.97 5.15
C PRO A 3 -13.76 7.17 5.10
N HIS A 4 -12.64 7.87 5.29
CA HIS A 4 -11.32 7.28 5.30
C HIS A 4 -10.47 7.89 6.41
N ASN A 5 -9.45 7.17 6.84
CA ASN A 5 -8.40 7.62 7.74
C ASN A 5 -7.07 6.99 7.30
N ILE A 6 -6.01 7.24 8.05
CA ILE A 6 -4.70 6.66 7.77
C ILE A 6 -4.02 6.20 9.06
N ASP A 7 -3.58 4.95 9.06
CA ASP A 7 -2.63 4.38 10.00
C ASP A 7 -1.27 4.32 9.31
N LEU A 8 -0.26 4.98 9.86
CA LEU A 8 1.11 4.90 9.39
C LEU A 8 1.93 4.13 10.42
N HIS A 9 2.57 3.03 10.02
CA HIS A 9 3.38 2.23 10.94
C HIS A 9 4.62 2.99 11.47
N ALA A 10 4.98 4.12 10.85
CA ALA A 10 6.01 5.03 11.32
C ALA A 10 5.58 5.92 12.50
N VAL A 11 4.29 5.98 12.83
CA VAL A 11 3.75 6.86 13.88
C VAL A 11 3.70 6.14 15.22
N ASN A 12 4.42 6.70 16.19
CA ASN A 12 4.33 6.30 17.60
C ASN A 12 3.11 6.97 18.26
N GLY A 13 1.93 6.40 18.08
CA GLY A 13 0.68 6.92 18.67
C GLY A 13 -0.51 6.00 18.42
N PRO A 14 -1.68 6.29 19.03
CA PRO A 14 -2.88 5.46 18.87
C PRO A 14 -3.27 5.24 17.40
N GLY A 15 -3.36 3.97 16.99
CA GLY A 15 -3.71 3.56 15.63
C GLY A 15 -2.85 4.18 14.53
N GLY A 16 -1.58 4.52 14.82
CA GLY A 16 -0.67 5.13 13.86
C GLY A 16 -1.17 6.43 13.22
N GLY A 17 -2.08 7.16 13.89
CA GLY A 17 -2.74 8.37 13.36
C GLY A 17 -4.20 8.17 12.93
N ALA A 18 -4.69 6.93 12.90
CA ALA A 18 -6.05 6.60 12.46
C ALA A 18 -7.14 7.29 13.29
N THR A 19 -6.94 7.41 14.60
CA THR A 19 -7.88 8.07 15.52
C THR A 19 -7.92 9.59 15.33
N SER A 20 -6.89 10.16 14.70
CA SER A 20 -6.72 11.60 14.48
C SER A 20 -6.97 12.02 13.03
N SER A 21 -7.27 11.07 12.15
CA SER A 21 -7.36 11.29 10.70
C SER A 21 -8.67 10.81 10.07
N PHE A 22 -9.70 10.50 10.87
CA PHE A 22 -11.03 10.22 10.33
C PHE A 22 -11.54 11.40 9.50
N THR A 23 -11.81 11.15 8.23
CA THR A 23 -12.14 12.17 7.24
C THR A 23 -13.36 11.72 6.44
N ALA A 24 -14.48 12.42 6.65
CA ALA A 24 -15.68 12.22 5.84
C ALA A 24 -15.49 12.76 4.41
N PRO A 25 -16.29 12.32 3.42
CA PRO A 25 -16.26 12.90 2.09
C PRO A 25 -16.40 14.43 2.11
N GLY A 26 -15.56 15.12 1.36
CA GLY A 26 -15.56 16.59 1.29
C GLY A 26 -14.95 17.31 2.50
N HIS A 27 -14.33 16.59 3.44
CA HIS A 27 -13.67 17.16 4.62
C HIS A 27 -12.15 16.95 4.57
N SER A 28 -11.45 17.55 5.54
CA SER A 28 -10.02 17.36 5.78
C SER A 28 -9.75 17.17 7.28
N SER A 29 -8.73 16.37 7.58
CA SER A 29 -8.24 16.14 8.94
C SER A 29 -6.74 16.39 8.98
N ILE A 30 -6.27 17.03 10.05
CA ILE A 30 -4.87 17.42 10.24
C ILE A 30 -4.39 16.87 11.58
N PHE A 31 -3.25 16.19 11.57
CA PHE A 31 -2.55 15.78 12.77
C PHE A 31 -1.04 15.91 12.56
N SER A 32 -0.29 15.94 13.66
CA SER A 32 1.17 16.01 13.65
C SER A 32 1.76 14.85 14.45
N SER A 33 2.85 14.28 13.95
CA SER A 33 3.63 13.26 14.65
C SER A 33 5.11 13.47 14.35
N GLN A 34 5.97 13.09 15.31
CA GLN A 34 7.40 13.05 15.10
C GLN A 34 7.81 11.67 14.60
N ALA A 35 8.55 11.60 13.49
CA ALA A 35 9.14 10.34 13.02
C ALA A 35 10.36 9.99 13.89
N LEU A 36 10.15 9.06 14.83
CA LEU A 36 11.17 8.71 15.84
C LEU A 36 12.12 7.60 15.38
N ASN A 37 11.65 6.73 14.48
CA ASN A 37 12.34 5.50 14.12
C ASN A 37 12.61 5.46 12.61
N PRO A 38 13.87 5.40 12.16
CA PRO A 38 14.17 5.22 10.74
C PRO A 38 13.72 3.85 10.25
N GLY A 39 13.37 3.73 8.96
CA GLY A 39 12.89 2.50 8.35
C GLY A 39 11.91 2.75 7.20
N LEU A 40 11.53 1.66 6.52
CA LEU A 40 10.46 1.65 5.53
C LEU A 40 9.22 1.06 6.18
N TYR A 41 8.15 1.85 6.25
CA TYR A 41 6.94 1.53 6.98
C TYR A 41 5.74 1.51 6.05
N VAL A 42 4.88 0.50 6.19
CA VAL A 42 3.58 0.50 5.53
C VAL A 42 2.69 1.61 6.15
N TYR A 43 1.84 2.21 5.33
CA TYR A 43 0.65 2.90 5.79
C TYR A 43 -0.57 2.33 5.08
N HIS A 44 -1.72 2.39 5.73
CA HIS A 44 -2.98 1.96 5.13
C HIS A 44 -4.19 2.66 5.75
N CYS A 45 -5.35 2.53 5.11
CA CYS A 45 -6.60 2.96 5.73
C CYS A 45 -6.98 2.03 6.88
N ALA A 46 -7.46 2.60 7.98
CA ALA A 46 -7.88 1.89 9.19
C ALA A 46 -9.35 2.18 9.54
N THR A 47 -10.17 2.47 8.52
CA THR A 47 -11.63 2.64 8.65
C THR A 47 -12.30 1.28 8.55
N ALA A 48 -13.29 1.03 9.42
CA ALA A 48 -14.00 -0.25 9.42
C ALA A 48 -14.91 -0.41 8.18
N PRO A 49 -14.94 -1.60 7.55
CA PRO A 49 -14.12 -2.79 7.82
C PRO A 49 -12.71 -2.66 7.21
N VAL A 50 -11.67 -2.68 8.06
CA VAL A 50 -10.28 -2.42 7.65
C VAL A 50 -9.81 -3.29 6.48
N PRO A 51 -10.01 -4.63 6.49
CA PRO A 51 -9.54 -5.48 5.39
C PRO A 51 -10.10 -5.07 4.02
N ILE A 52 -11.36 -4.62 3.96
CA ILE A 52 -11.99 -4.19 2.70
C ILE A 52 -11.34 -2.93 2.17
N HIS A 53 -11.01 -1.97 3.04
CA HIS A 53 -10.31 -0.76 2.62
C HIS A 53 -8.90 -1.10 2.08
N VAL A 54 -8.16 -1.98 2.76
CA VAL A 54 -6.83 -2.42 2.33
C VAL A 54 -6.90 -3.18 1.00
N ALA A 55 -7.79 -4.17 0.88
CA ALA A 55 -7.96 -4.97 -0.35
C ALA A 55 -8.39 -4.14 -1.56
N ASN A 56 -9.09 -3.02 -1.33
CA ASN A 56 -9.43 -2.06 -2.39
C ASN A 56 -8.27 -1.12 -2.76
N GLY A 57 -7.06 -1.35 -2.25
CA GLY A 57 -5.85 -0.63 -2.64
C GLY A 57 -5.46 0.52 -1.72
N MET A 58 -6.07 0.69 -0.54
CA MET A 58 -5.78 1.80 0.36
C MET A 58 -4.53 1.53 1.23
N TYR A 59 -3.38 1.43 0.59
CA TYR A 59 -2.10 1.20 1.24
C TYR A 59 -0.94 1.89 0.50
N GLY A 60 0.19 2.02 1.18
CA GLY A 60 1.44 2.48 0.59
C GLY A 60 2.61 2.35 1.57
N MET A 61 3.73 3.01 1.28
CA MET A 61 4.88 3.06 2.19
C MET A 61 5.36 4.47 2.43
N ILE A 62 5.81 4.72 3.66
CA ILE A 62 6.58 5.89 4.06
C ILE A 62 7.99 5.45 4.45
N LEU A 63 9.00 6.09 3.85
CA LEU A 63 10.38 5.96 4.25
C LEU A 63 10.72 7.04 5.26
N VAL A 64 11.19 6.62 6.43
CA VAL A 64 11.85 7.49 7.40
C VAL A 64 13.35 7.24 7.27
N GLU A 65 14.07 8.14 6.61
CA GLU A 65 15.52 7.99 6.46
C GLU A 65 16.25 8.13 7.80
N PRO A 66 17.35 7.38 8.01
CA PRO A 66 18.25 7.62 9.13
C PRO A 66 18.90 9.01 8.99
N ARG A 67 19.43 9.55 10.08
CA ARG A 67 19.98 10.93 10.10
C ARG A 67 21.16 11.11 9.16
N GLU A 68 21.94 10.06 8.99
CA GLU A 68 23.07 9.97 8.07
C GLU A 68 22.67 9.79 6.59
N GLY A 69 21.38 9.60 6.32
CA GLY A 69 20.84 9.28 5.00
C GLY A 69 21.12 7.85 4.57
N MET A 70 20.50 7.42 3.47
CA MET A 70 20.81 6.12 2.88
C MET A 70 22.04 6.17 1.96
N ARG A 71 22.74 5.04 1.84
CA ARG A 71 23.80 4.89 0.82
C ARG A 71 23.22 5.23 -0.58
N PRO A 72 23.86 6.09 -1.38
CA PRO A 72 23.37 6.40 -2.72
C PRO A 72 23.39 5.15 -3.60
N VAL A 73 22.41 5.04 -4.49
CA VAL A 73 22.32 4.02 -5.53
C VAL A 73 21.96 4.70 -6.86
N ASN A 74 22.14 4.00 -7.98
CA ASN A 74 21.84 4.57 -9.29
C ASN A 74 20.32 4.67 -9.56
N ARG A 75 19.54 3.72 -9.02
CA ARG A 75 18.08 3.69 -9.18
C ARG A 75 17.39 3.23 -7.91
N GLU A 76 16.27 3.85 -7.62
CA GLU A 76 15.35 3.43 -6.56
C GLU A 76 13.96 3.19 -7.16
N TYR A 77 13.34 2.09 -6.75
CA TYR A 77 12.02 1.68 -7.24
C TYR A 77 11.09 1.39 -6.07
N TYR A 78 9.81 1.71 -6.25
CA TYR A 78 8.73 1.39 -5.32
C TYR A 78 7.91 0.21 -5.86
N VAL A 79 7.82 -0.85 -5.08
CA VAL A 79 7.04 -2.04 -5.41
C VAL A 79 6.21 -2.43 -4.19
N MET A 80 4.91 -2.59 -4.36
CA MET A 80 4.04 -3.06 -3.29
C MET A 80 3.16 -4.19 -3.77
N GLN A 81 3.23 -5.33 -3.10
CA GLN A 81 2.30 -6.44 -3.29
C GLN A 81 0.95 -6.09 -2.67
N GLY A 82 -0.13 -6.47 -3.33
CA GLY A 82 -1.47 -6.53 -2.75
C GLY A 82 -2.31 -7.66 -3.33
N GLU A 83 -3.37 -7.99 -2.61
CA GLU A 83 -4.32 -9.05 -2.92
C GLU A 83 -5.66 -8.42 -3.32
N VAL A 84 -6.23 -8.87 -4.44
CA VAL A 84 -7.48 -8.35 -4.98
C VAL A 84 -8.53 -9.46 -5.01
N TYR A 85 -9.60 -9.24 -4.26
CA TYR A 85 -10.68 -10.21 -4.05
C TYR A 85 -11.89 -9.86 -4.93
N THR A 86 -11.92 -10.38 -6.15
CA THR A 86 -13.02 -10.15 -7.10
C THR A 86 -14.12 -11.20 -6.98
N ALA A 87 -15.38 -10.82 -7.24
CA ALA A 87 -16.52 -11.74 -7.31
C ALA A 87 -16.36 -12.77 -8.43
N GLY A 88 -15.90 -12.34 -9.61
CA GLY A 88 -15.54 -13.23 -10.71
C GLY A 88 -14.27 -14.02 -10.47
N LYS A 89 -13.99 -14.95 -11.37
CA LYS A 89 -12.76 -15.74 -11.39
C LYS A 89 -11.60 -14.95 -12.00
N TYR A 90 -10.38 -15.47 -11.85
CA TYR A 90 -9.21 -14.94 -12.57
C TYR A 90 -9.49 -14.90 -14.08
N GLY A 91 -9.27 -13.73 -14.70
CA GLY A 91 -9.48 -13.49 -16.13
C GLY A 91 -10.93 -13.22 -16.55
N GLU A 92 -11.88 -13.20 -15.61
CA GLU A 92 -13.27 -12.89 -15.95
C GLU A 92 -13.45 -11.42 -16.34
N GLU A 93 -13.89 -11.18 -17.58
CA GLU A 93 -14.06 -9.84 -18.13
C GLU A 93 -15.19 -9.05 -17.43
N GLY A 94 -15.11 -7.72 -17.50
CA GLY A 94 -16.10 -6.80 -16.95
C GLY A 94 -15.70 -6.16 -15.63
N ILE A 95 -16.57 -5.30 -15.11
CA ILE A 95 -16.37 -4.63 -13.82
C ILE A 95 -16.57 -5.65 -12.71
N GLN A 96 -15.51 -5.90 -11.93
CA GLN A 96 -15.52 -6.85 -10.84
C GLN A 96 -15.78 -6.13 -9.51
N ASN A 97 -16.79 -6.61 -8.76
CA ASN A 97 -17.03 -6.17 -7.39
C ASN A 97 -16.13 -6.92 -6.40
N PHE A 98 -15.93 -6.32 -5.23
CA PHE A 98 -15.23 -6.97 -4.11
C PHE A 98 -16.02 -8.18 -3.57
N ASP A 99 -15.32 -9.25 -3.23
CA ASP A 99 -15.88 -10.50 -2.69
C ASP A 99 -15.41 -10.73 -1.25
N THR A 100 -16.30 -10.42 -0.30
CA THR A 100 -16.01 -10.55 1.14
C THR A 100 -15.76 -11.99 1.57
N ASP A 101 -16.44 -12.96 0.96
CA ASP A 101 -16.29 -14.37 1.38
C ASP A 101 -14.90 -14.89 0.98
N LYS A 102 -14.43 -14.56 -0.24
CA LYS A 102 -13.05 -14.89 -0.64
C LYS A 102 -12.01 -14.19 0.21
N ALA A 103 -12.25 -12.94 0.62
CA ALA A 103 -11.35 -12.20 1.49
C ALA A 103 -11.27 -12.82 2.89
N MET A 104 -12.41 -13.19 3.48
CA MET A 104 -12.44 -13.86 4.80
C MET A 104 -11.81 -15.26 4.76
N ASP A 105 -11.85 -15.93 3.61
CA ASP A 105 -11.22 -17.23 3.40
C ASP A 105 -9.76 -17.14 2.93
N GLU A 106 -9.18 -15.94 2.76
CA GLU A 106 -7.82 -15.72 2.25
C GLU A 106 -7.56 -16.41 0.89
N ARG A 107 -8.55 -16.34 -0.02
CA ARG A 107 -8.50 -16.94 -1.37
C ARG A 107 -8.53 -15.88 -2.48
N PRO A 108 -7.47 -15.07 -2.66
CA PRO A 108 -7.46 -14.01 -3.66
C PRO A 108 -7.40 -14.57 -5.08
N PRO A 109 -8.31 -14.17 -5.99
CA PRO A 109 -8.17 -14.46 -7.41
C PRO A 109 -6.91 -13.82 -8.03
N TYR A 110 -6.44 -12.70 -7.48
CA TYR A 110 -5.25 -12.00 -7.96
C TYR A 110 -4.31 -11.63 -6.81
N VAL A 111 -3.03 -11.91 -7.00
CA VAL A 111 -1.92 -11.31 -6.25
C VAL A 111 -1.14 -10.46 -7.24
N VAL A 112 -1.01 -9.17 -6.96
CA VAL A 112 -0.46 -8.18 -7.91
C VAL A 112 0.64 -7.36 -7.26
N PHE A 113 1.58 -6.90 -8.07
CA PHE A 113 2.43 -5.76 -7.71
C PHE A 113 1.79 -4.48 -8.25
N ASN A 114 1.89 -3.38 -7.51
CA ASN A 114 1.45 -2.04 -7.92
C ASN A 114 0.02 -1.99 -8.53
N GLY A 115 -0.90 -2.76 -7.97
CA GLY A 115 -2.35 -2.61 -8.16
C GLY A 115 -2.97 -3.30 -9.39
N ALA A 116 -2.20 -3.86 -10.32
CA ALA A 116 -2.76 -4.51 -11.51
C ALA A 116 -1.87 -5.65 -12.05
N VAL A 117 -2.50 -6.61 -12.72
CA VAL A 117 -1.78 -7.64 -13.49
C VAL A 117 -0.97 -6.95 -14.58
N GLY A 118 0.33 -7.20 -14.62
CA GLY A 118 1.23 -6.60 -15.61
C GLY A 118 1.59 -5.12 -15.38
N SER A 119 1.33 -4.58 -14.18
CA SER A 119 1.70 -3.19 -13.84
C SER A 119 3.20 -2.87 -13.96
N LEU A 120 4.06 -3.90 -13.87
CA LEU A 120 5.52 -3.79 -13.89
C LEU A 120 6.16 -4.67 -14.97
N VAL A 121 5.46 -4.91 -16.09
CA VAL A 121 5.99 -5.69 -17.23
C VAL A 121 5.91 -4.90 -18.54
N GLY A 122 6.58 -5.39 -19.58
CA GLY A 122 6.61 -4.74 -20.89
C GLY A 122 7.17 -3.33 -20.79
N ASP A 123 6.48 -2.36 -21.37
CA ASP A 123 6.88 -0.95 -21.36
C ASP A 123 6.91 -0.33 -19.95
N ASN A 124 6.24 -0.96 -18.97
CA ASN A 124 6.22 -0.52 -17.57
C ASN A 124 7.30 -1.21 -16.71
N ALA A 125 8.13 -2.07 -17.29
CA ALA A 125 9.14 -2.80 -16.54
C ALA A 125 10.19 -1.84 -15.92
N PRO A 126 10.53 -2.00 -14.62
CA PRO A 126 11.71 -1.36 -14.05
C PRO A 126 12.96 -1.73 -14.84
N THR A 127 13.79 -0.75 -15.17
CA THR A 127 15.00 -0.94 -16.00
C THR A 127 16.25 -0.59 -15.24
N ALA A 128 17.37 -1.23 -15.59
CA ALA A 128 18.69 -0.86 -15.12
C ALA A 128 19.71 -1.20 -16.20
N THR A 129 20.84 -0.50 -16.18
CA THR A 129 21.98 -0.75 -17.06
C THR A 129 23.03 -1.57 -16.32
N THR A 130 23.77 -2.42 -17.04
CA THR A 130 24.89 -3.18 -16.47
C THR A 130 25.82 -2.26 -15.68
N GLY A 131 26.10 -2.63 -14.43
CA GLY A 131 26.96 -1.86 -13.52
C GLY A 131 26.22 -0.88 -12.61
N GLU A 132 24.91 -0.64 -12.82
CA GLU A 132 24.11 0.17 -11.91
C GLU A 132 23.73 -0.59 -10.63
N SER A 133 23.74 0.13 -9.51
CA SER A 133 23.16 -0.31 -8.23
C SER A 133 21.67 0.06 -8.16
N VAL A 134 20.84 -0.88 -7.73
CA VAL A 134 19.38 -0.70 -7.63
C VAL A 134 18.93 -0.96 -6.19
N ARG A 135 18.04 -0.11 -5.67
CA ARG A 135 17.29 -0.34 -4.42
C ARG A 135 15.80 -0.50 -4.73
N LEU A 136 15.19 -1.52 -4.15
CA LEU A 136 13.75 -1.72 -4.17
C LEU A 136 13.20 -1.42 -2.78
N PHE A 137 12.34 -0.41 -2.68
CA PHE A 137 11.42 -0.26 -1.56
C PHE A 137 10.27 -1.21 -1.81
N PHE A 138 10.30 -2.34 -1.12
CA PHE A 138 9.32 -3.40 -1.28
C PHE A 138 8.38 -3.46 -0.08
N GLY A 139 7.08 -3.40 -0.32
CA GLY A 139 6.03 -3.55 0.69
C GLY A 139 5.13 -4.73 0.36
N ASN A 140 4.56 -5.33 1.40
CA ASN A 140 3.44 -6.24 1.25
C ASN A 140 2.24 -5.66 2.01
N ALA A 141 1.16 -5.39 1.29
CA ALA A 141 -0.08 -4.89 1.88
C ALA A 141 -0.99 -6.01 2.42
N GLY A 142 -0.85 -7.25 1.92
CA GLY A 142 -1.89 -8.28 2.04
C GLY A 142 -3.16 -7.86 1.28
N PRO A 143 -4.37 -7.93 1.87
CA PRO A 143 -4.67 -8.29 3.26
C PRO A 143 -5.00 -9.77 3.50
#